data_AF-A0A5C6N6P7-F1
#
_entry.id   AF-A0A5C6N6P7-F1
#
_cell.length_a   1.000
_cell.length_b   1.000
_cell.length_c   1.000
_cell.angle_alpha   90.00
_cell.angle_beta   90.00
_cell.angle_gamma   90.00
#
_symmetry.space_group_name_H-M   'P 1'
#
loop_
_entity.id
_entity.type
_entity.pdbx_description
1 polymer ?
#
loop_
_entity_poly.entity_id
_entity_poly.type
_entity_poly.pdbx_seq_one_letter_code
_entity_poly.pdbx_strand_id
1 'polypeptide(L)'
;MDIEHFQGCLSWCFRFMRRRHLSICARTTVAQRLPAGYQERVAIFCTYCRDKITAPSHIYEAAAGKAFTKVGINAEAEPVGESDSDDEEEEFGMLDIEIAQLFNSDTEDENFDGFVAQRKSKTYYLGLLQEKNQDIAAEISKLENHITKFSIDEADYLHVVEQNKTLAHDIKDLESQVADYHLLAGTPQYQTDANKLYIEYKRLKIKNDRETERNNNIFKKRARKKKRKK
;
A
#
# COMPACT_ATOMS: atom_id res chain seq x y z
N MET A 1 48.85 -3.53 29.71
CA MET A 1 49.69 -4.50 28.97
C MET A 1 50.19 -3.72 27.78
N ASP A 2 51.38 -3.12 27.92
CA ASP A 2 52.03 -2.33 26.87
C ASP A 2 52.67 -3.30 25.88
N ILE A 3 52.21 -3.27 24.63
CA ILE A 3 52.62 -4.22 23.58
C ILE A 3 53.34 -3.45 22.48
N GLU A 4 54.41 -2.72 22.85
CA GLU A 4 55.14 -1.89 21.87
C GLU A 4 56.12 -2.70 21.00
N HIS A 5 56.31 -4.00 21.26
CA HIS A 5 57.32 -4.82 20.58
C HIS A 5 56.83 -6.20 20.10
N PHE A 6 55.52 -6.38 19.86
CA PHE A 6 55.03 -7.67 19.35
C PHE A 6 55.26 -7.83 17.85
N GLN A 7 56.35 -8.48 17.46
CA GLN A 7 56.56 -8.97 16.09
C GLN A 7 55.93 -10.37 15.95
N GLY A 8 54.66 -10.41 15.57
CA GLY A 8 53.96 -11.64 15.25
C GLY A 8 54.46 -12.25 13.94
N CYS A 9 55.15 -13.38 14.01
CA CYS A 9 55.49 -14.18 12.83
C CYS A 9 54.22 -14.75 12.16
N LEU A 10 54.29 -15.10 10.86
CA LEU A 10 53.16 -15.61 10.07
C LEU A 10 52.42 -16.76 10.78
N SER A 11 53.14 -17.63 11.48
CA SER A 11 52.59 -18.71 12.29
C SER A 11 51.70 -18.23 13.45
N TRP A 12 52.01 -17.09 14.06
CA TRP A 12 51.15 -16.47 15.06
C TRP A 12 49.85 -15.94 14.45
N CYS A 13 49.94 -15.31 13.28
CA CYS A 13 48.77 -14.84 12.54
C CYS A 13 47.85 -16.03 12.18
N PHE A 14 48.40 -17.13 11.64
CA PHE A 14 47.63 -18.34 11.34
C PHE A 14 47.02 -19.00 12.59
N ARG A 15 47.76 -19.08 13.70
CA ARG A 15 47.21 -19.62 14.97
C ARG A 15 46.14 -18.73 15.56
N PHE A 16 46.29 -17.41 15.48
CA PHE A 16 45.28 -16.45 15.92
C PHE A 16 44.02 -16.54 15.06
N MET A 17 44.17 -16.54 13.74
CA MET A 17 43.08 -16.72 12.77
C MET A 17 42.33 -18.04 13.03
N ARG A 18 43.07 -19.15 13.24
CA ARG A 18 42.49 -20.46 13.60
C ARG A 18 41.74 -20.45 14.93
N ARG A 19 42.25 -19.76 15.96
CA ARG A 19 41.55 -19.62 17.27
C ARG A 19 40.32 -18.71 17.20
N ARG A 20 40.32 -17.73 16.30
CA ARG A 20 39.22 -16.77 16.14
C ARG A 20 38.25 -17.14 15.03
N HIS A 21 38.42 -18.31 14.41
CA HIS A 21 37.63 -18.78 13.28
C HIS A 21 37.59 -17.79 12.10
N LEU A 22 38.71 -17.11 11.86
CA LEU A 22 38.90 -16.22 10.73
C LEU A 22 39.69 -17.00 9.66
N SER A 23 39.22 -16.99 8.43
CA SER A 23 39.95 -17.53 7.27
C SER A 23 40.14 -16.43 6.23
N ILE A 24 41.28 -16.46 5.56
CA ILE A 24 41.52 -15.62 4.39
C ILE A 24 40.94 -16.39 3.21
N CYS A 25 39.78 -15.97 2.71
CA CYS A 25 39.34 -16.43 1.39
C CYS A 25 40.29 -15.81 0.36
N ALA A 26 40.97 -16.64 -0.42
CA ALA A 26 41.55 -16.18 -1.67
C ALA A 26 40.44 -15.46 -2.45
N ARG A 27 40.72 -14.24 -2.89
CA ARG A 27 39.75 -13.38 -3.57
C ARG A 27 39.36 -14.07 -4.88
N THR A 28 38.28 -14.85 -4.88
CA THR A 28 37.77 -15.46 -6.10
C THR A 28 37.17 -14.33 -6.93
N THR A 29 37.78 -14.03 -8.07
CA THR A 29 37.24 -13.15 -9.12
C THR A 29 36.01 -13.74 -9.82
N VAL A 30 35.49 -14.87 -9.33
CA VAL A 30 34.24 -15.45 -9.80
C VAL A 30 33.08 -14.67 -9.17
N ALA A 31 32.76 -13.52 -9.77
CA ALA A 31 31.47 -12.88 -9.57
C ALA A 31 30.38 -13.93 -9.85
N GLN A 32 29.49 -14.17 -8.88
CA GLN A 32 28.35 -15.05 -9.07
C GLN A 32 27.58 -14.55 -10.31
N ARG A 33 27.56 -15.34 -11.39
CA ARG A 33 26.77 -15.02 -12.59
C ARG A 33 25.35 -14.70 -12.14
N LEU A 34 24.85 -13.53 -12.55
CA LEU A 34 23.49 -13.10 -12.24
C LEU A 34 22.51 -14.18 -12.70
N PRO A 35 21.55 -14.61 -11.87
CA PRO A 35 20.61 -15.65 -12.26
C PRO A 35 19.80 -15.21 -13.48
N ALA A 36 19.48 -16.15 -14.37
CA ALA A 36 18.64 -15.90 -15.54
C ALA A 36 17.34 -15.15 -15.14
N GLY A 37 16.98 -14.11 -15.89
CA GLY A 37 15.82 -13.26 -15.61
C GLY A 37 15.99 -12.24 -14.47
N TYR A 38 17.21 -11.95 -14.02
CA TYR A 38 17.45 -10.88 -13.03
C TYR A 38 16.90 -9.52 -13.48
N GLN A 39 17.14 -9.16 -14.75
CA GLN A 39 16.64 -7.91 -15.34
C GLN A 39 15.11 -7.82 -15.32
N GLU A 40 14.42 -8.93 -15.58
CA GLU A 40 12.96 -9.00 -15.56
C GLU A 40 12.41 -8.82 -14.14
N ARG A 41 13.05 -9.45 -13.13
CA ARG A 41 12.68 -9.26 -11.72
C ARG A 41 12.89 -7.83 -11.24
N VAL A 42 13.98 -7.19 -11.68
CA VAL A 42 14.24 -5.77 -11.41
C VAL A 42 13.16 -4.91 -12.06
N ALA A 43 12.77 -5.18 -13.31
CA ALA A 43 11.71 -4.44 -14.00
C ALA A 43 10.33 -4.57 -13.32
N ILE A 44 9.97 -5.78 -12.87
CA ILE A 44 8.73 -6.04 -12.12
C ILE A 44 8.73 -5.25 -10.80
N PHE A 45 9.84 -5.33 -10.06
CA PHE A 45 10.00 -4.61 -8.79
C PHE A 45 9.92 -3.08 -8.98
N CYS A 46 10.61 -2.54 -9.98
CA CYS A 46 10.57 -1.11 -10.30
C CYS A 46 9.17 -0.63 -10.74
N THR A 47 8.39 -1.49 -11.39
CA THR A 47 7.00 -1.19 -11.76
C THR A 47 6.09 -1.20 -10.54
N TYR A 48 6.19 -2.23 -9.69
CA TYR A 48 5.47 -2.32 -8.43
C TYR A 48 5.73 -1.12 -7.51
N CYS A 49 6.99 -0.73 -7.36
CA CYS A 49 7.38 0.43 -6.57
C CYS A 49 6.80 1.73 -7.16
N ARG A 50 6.80 1.91 -8.48
CA ARG A 50 6.16 3.07 -9.12
C ARG A 50 4.66 3.12 -8.83
N ASP A 51 3.94 2.03 -8.99
CA ASP A 51 2.49 2.01 -8.80
C ASP A 51 2.08 2.27 -7.34
N LYS A 52 2.84 1.71 -6.38
CA LYS A 52 2.52 1.83 -4.95
C LYS A 52 3.03 3.12 -4.31
N ILE A 53 4.12 3.70 -4.79
CA ILE A 53 4.72 4.92 -4.24
C ILE A 53 4.15 6.18 -4.94
N THR A 54 3.70 6.07 -6.20
CA THR A 54 3.16 7.22 -6.96
C THR A 54 1.63 7.37 -6.83
N ALA A 55 0.87 6.31 -6.51
CA ALA A 55 -0.57 6.43 -6.31
C ALA A 55 -0.99 7.39 -5.17
N PRO A 56 -0.23 7.55 -4.06
CA PRO A 56 -0.50 8.59 -3.08
C PRO A 56 -0.25 10.03 -3.60
N SER A 57 0.54 10.21 -4.68
CA SER A 57 0.96 11.53 -5.20
C SER A 57 -0.14 12.40 -5.76
N HIS A 58 -1.16 11.79 -6.33
CA HIS A 58 -2.24 12.55 -6.94
C HIS A 58 -3.19 13.21 -5.90
N ILE A 59 -3.00 12.94 -4.60
CA ILE A 59 -3.73 13.64 -3.52
C ILE A 59 -2.95 14.87 -3.03
N TYR A 60 -1.61 14.93 -3.20
CA TYR A 60 -0.78 16.05 -2.72
C TYR A 60 -0.19 16.97 -3.81
N GLU A 61 -0.28 16.62 -5.09
CA GLU A 61 0.29 17.43 -6.18
C GLU A 61 -0.44 18.73 -6.51
N ALA A 62 -1.68 18.94 -6.03
CA ALA A 62 -2.35 20.23 -6.18
C ALA A 62 -1.69 21.35 -5.33
N ALA A 63 -0.88 21.01 -4.32
CA ALA A 63 -0.23 21.97 -3.42
C ALA A 63 1.27 22.19 -3.72
N ALA A 64 1.99 21.20 -4.26
CA ALA A 64 3.44 21.28 -4.46
C ALA A 64 3.86 21.87 -5.83
N GLY A 65 2.98 21.86 -6.84
CA GLY A 65 3.29 22.33 -8.20
C GLY A 65 3.61 23.85 -8.33
N LYS A 66 3.44 24.64 -7.27
CA LYS A 66 3.83 26.07 -7.24
C LYS A 66 5.23 26.33 -6.68
N ALA A 67 5.90 25.33 -6.10
CA ALA A 67 7.21 25.52 -5.45
C ALA A 67 8.40 25.22 -6.37
N PHE A 68 8.25 24.36 -7.37
CA PHE A 68 9.39 23.80 -8.12
C PHE A 68 9.70 24.47 -9.47
N THR A 69 8.86 25.40 -9.96
CA THR A 69 9.22 26.26 -11.11
C THR A 69 10.27 27.34 -10.78
N LYS A 70 10.71 27.43 -9.52
CA LYS A 70 11.80 28.34 -9.09
C LYS A 70 13.19 27.70 -9.14
N VAL A 71 13.32 26.39 -9.37
CA VAL A 71 14.62 25.71 -9.44
C VAL A 71 14.68 24.92 -10.74
N GLY A 72 15.11 25.60 -11.80
CA GLY A 72 15.22 25.03 -13.15
C GLY A 72 16.21 23.87 -13.20
N ILE A 73 15.70 22.65 -13.08
CA ILE A 73 16.46 21.42 -13.35
C ILE A 73 15.66 20.65 -14.40
N ASN A 74 15.95 20.95 -15.66
CA ASN A 74 15.63 20.05 -16.77
C ASN A 74 16.75 19.03 -16.83
N ALA A 75 16.44 17.76 -16.55
CA ALA A 75 17.35 16.65 -16.84
C ALA A 75 16.80 15.93 -18.07
N GLU A 76 17.38 16.28 -19.21
CA GLU A 76 17.18 15.69 -20.53
C GLU A 76 17.86 14.30 -20.56
N ALA A 77 17.17 13.30 -21.10
CA ALA A 77 17.68 11.96 -21.33
C ALA A 77 18.41 11.88 -22.69
N GLU A 78 19.30 10.87 -22.84
CA GLU A 78 19.68 10.09 -24.06
C GLU A 78 21.16 9.56 -23.96
N PRO A 79 21.58 8.50 -24.72
CA PRO A 79 22.20 7.29 -24.14
C PRO A 79 23.49 6.80 -24.86
N VAL A 80 23.93 5.58 -24.48
CA VAL A 80 24.79 4.62 -25.22
C VAL A 80 26.31 4.84 -25.22
N GLY A 81 27.01 3.77 -24.83
CA GLY A 81 28.42 3.51 -25.12
C GLY A 81 28.70 2.03 -24.91
N GLU A 82 28.65 1.25 -26.00
CA GLU A 82 29.16 -0.11 -26.09
C GLU A 82 30.70 -0.08 -26.06
N SER A 83 31.33 -1.05 -25.39
CA SER A 83 32.74 -1.38 -25.61
C SER A 83 32.98 -2.89 -25.48
N ASP A 84 33.42 -3.43 -26.60
CA ASP A 84 33.96 -4.76 -26.91
C ASP A 84 35.36 -5.03 -26.32
N SER A 85 35.82 -6.28 -26.51
CA SER A 85 37.21 -6.83 -26.54
C SER A 85 37.85 -7.27 -25.20
N ASP A 86 38.64 -8.34 -25.10
CA ASP A 86 39.02 -9.48 -25.96
C ASP A 86 39.68 -10.56 -25.06
N ASP A 87 39.78 -11.78 -25.58
CA ASP A 87 40.38 -12.99 -25.01
C ASP A 87 41.87 -12.85 -24.65
N GLU A 88 42.33 -13.57 -23.61
CA GLU A 88 43.66 -14.21 -23.58
C GLU A 88 43.57 -15.55 -22.82
N GLU A 89 43.99 -16.63 -23.48
CA GLU A 89 44.22 -17.93 -22.86
C GLU A 89 45.63 -17.97 -22.23
N GLU A 90 45.73 -18.25 -20.92
CA GLU A 90 47.02 -18.52 -20.27
C GLU A 90 47.10 -19.96 -19.75
N GLU A 91 48.02 -20.70 -20.36
CA GLU A 91 48.55 -22.01 -20.01
C GLU A 91 49.22 -21.97 -18.62
N PHE A 92 48.69 -22.70 -17.63
CA PHE A 92 49.36 -22.92 -16.35
C PHE A 92 49.76 -24.40 -16.20
N GLY A 93 51.03 -24.67 -16.47
CA GLY A 93 51.66 -25.95 -16.23
C GLY A 93 52.05 -26.15 -14.75
N MET A 94 52.03 -27.43 -14.35
CA MET A 94 52.98 -28.04 -13.40
C MET A 94 52.82 -27.82 -11.88
N LEU A 95 51.76 -27.17 -11.38
CA LEU A 95 51.55 -26.98 -9.93
C LEU A 95 50.57 -27.98 -9.25
N ASP A 96 49.95 -28.90 -10.01
CA ASP A 96 48.88 -29.76 -9.48
C ASP A 96 49.34 -31.05 -8.79
N ILE A 97 50.59 -31.47 -8.98
CA ILE A 97 51.06 -32.76 -8.43
C ILE A 97 51.36 -32.66 -6.93
N GLU A 98 51.90 -31.54 -6.46
CA GLU A 98 52.13 -31.30 -5.03
C GLU A 98 50.83 -31.06 -4.26
N ILE A 99 49.83 -30.46 -4.91
CA ILE A 99 48.50 -30.25 -4.32
C ILE A 99 47.77 -31.59 -4.16
N ALA A 100 47.86 -32.48 -5.16
CA ALA A 100 47.25 -33.81 -5.09
C ALA A 100 47.89 -34.71 -4.02
N GLN A 101 49.19 -34.55 -3.73
CA GLN A 101 49.86 -35.28 -2.64
C GLN A 101 49.43 -34.78 -1.25
N LEU A 102 49.08 -33.50 -1.11
CA LEU A 102 48.63 -32.91 0.16
C LEU A 102 47.23 -33.38 0.58
N PHE A 103 46.33 -33.65 -0.39
CA PHE A 103 44.98 -34.14 -0.11
C PHE A 103 44.90 -35.63 0.19
N ASN A 104 45.96 -36.40 -0.10
CA ASN A 104 46.00 -37.84 0.11
C ASN A 104 46.72 -38.25 1.41
N SER A 105 47.30 -37.32 2.18
CA SER A 105 47.99 -37.62 3.44
C SER A 105 47.11 -37.50 4.69
N ASP A 106 45.94 -36.85 4.61
CA ASP A 106 44.99 -36.73 5.73
C ASP A 106 43.94 -37.86 5.67
N THR A 107 44.39 -39.11 5.83
CA THR A 107 43.54 -40.19 6.34
C THR A 107 43.94 -40.46 7.79
N GLU A 108 43.63 -39.51 8.67
CA GLU A 108 43.52 -39.79 10.09
C GLU A 108 42.04 -39.65 10.47
N ASP A 109 41.49 -40.77 10.92
CA ASP A 109 40.15 -40.98 11.45
C ASP A 109 39.93 -40.20 12.77
N GLU A 110 40.13 -38.89 12.75
CA GLU A 110 39.68 -38.03 13.83
C GLU A 110 38.21 -37.72 13.57
N ASN A 111 37.37 -38.61 14.09
CA ASN A 111 35.97 -38.38 14.37
C ASN A 111 35.82 -37.05 15.14
N PHE A 112 35.75 -35.96 14.39
CA PHE A 112 35.63 -34.60 14.88
C PHE A 112 34.19 -34.34 15.37
N ASP A 113 33.85 -35.03 16.47
CA ASP A 113 32.54 -34.98 17.13
C ASP A 113 32.31 -33.67 17.91
N GLY A 114 33.28 -32.74 17.86
CA GLY A 114 33.27 -31.49 18.62
C GLY A 114 32.45 -30.34 17.99
N PHE A 115 32.05 -30.43 16.72
CA PHE A 115 31.39 -29.31 16.00
C PHE A 115 29.90 -29.51 15.71
N VAL A 116 29.31 -30.61 16.20
CA VAL A 116 27.89 -30.90 16.01
C VAL A 116 27.04 -30.22 17.10
N ALA A 117 27.63 -29.85 18.23
CA ALA A 117 26.91 -29.30 19.39
C ALA A 117 26.32 -27.89 19.17
N GLN A 118 26.61 -27.19 18.07
CA GLN A 118 26.08 -25.84 17.86
C GLN A 118 25.87 -25.46 16.39
N ARG A 119 25.48 -26.41 15.55
CA ARG A 119 25.03 -26.10 14.18
C ARG A 119 23.63 -26.66 13.99
N LYS A 120 22.65 -25.77 13.98
CA LYS A 120 21.27 -26.16 13.75
C LYS A 120 21.17 -26.84 12.39
N SER A 121 20.52 -27.99 12.36
CA SER A 121 20.36 -28.78 11.14
C SER A 121 19.47 -28.05 10.13
N LYS A 122 19.60 -28.37 8.84
CA LYS A 122 18.68 -27.90 7.80
C LYS A 122 17.21 -28.21 8.15
N THR A 123 16.97 -29.37 8.74
CA THR A 123 15.62 -29.81 9.18
C THR A 123 15.03 -28.92 10.26
N TYR A 124 15.86 -28.37 11.16
CA TYR A 124 15.41 -27.42 12.19
C TYR A 124 14.80 -26.16 11.57
N TYR A 125 15.49 -25.53 10.61
CA TYR A 125 15.00 -24.31 9.98
C TYR A 125 13.79 -24.59 9.08
N LEU A 126 13.72 -25.76 8.45
CA LEU A 126 12.57 -26.18 7.67
C LEU A 126 11.31 -26.32 8.54
N GLY A 127 11.43 -26.94 9.72
CA GLY A 127 10.32 -27.07 10.68
C GLY A 127 9.86 -25.69 11.18
N LEU A 128 10.80 -24.80 11.50
CA LEU A 128 10.47 -23.44 11.92
C LEU A 128 9.77 -22.64 10.80
N LEU A 129 10.18 -22.80 9.55
CA LEU A 129 9.52 -22.19 8.40
C LEU A 129 8.11 -22.75 8.18
N GLN A 130 7.92 -24.06 8.34
CA GLN A 130 6.61 -24.69 8.24
C GLN A 130 5.66 -24.20 9.34
N GLU A 131 6.13 -24.12 10.58
CA GLU A 131 5.39 -23.58 11.72
C GLU A 131 4.99 -22.13 11.46
N LYS A 132 5.93 -21.27 11.05
CA LYS A 132 5.63 -19.87 10.72
C LYS A 132 4.68 -19.73 9.54
N ASN A 133 4.80 -20.58 8.53
CA ASN A 133 3.85 -20.60 7.41
C ASN A 133 2.45 -21.04 7.85
N GLN A 134 2.33 -21.96 8.82
CA GLN A 134 1.05 -22.34 9.41
C GLN A 134 0.45 -21.21 10.26
N ASP A 135 1.25 -20.54 11.08
CA ASP A 135 0.83 -19.35 11.84
C ASP A 135 0.28 -18.26 10.90
N ILE A 136 1.01 -17.97 9.82
CA ILE A 136 0.61 -16.99 8.80
C ILE A 136 -0.69 -17.44 8.11
N ALA A 137 -0.80 -18.71 7.73
CA ALA A 137 -2.00 -19.24 7.10
C ALA A 137 -3.23 -19.12 8.03
N ALA A 138 -3.06 -19.41 9.33
CA ALA A 138 -4.12 -19.25 10.32
C ALA A 138 -4.54 -17.78 10.48
N GLU A 139 -3.59 -16.85 10.49
CA GLU A 139 -3.89 -15.42 10.57
C GLU A 139 -4.56 -14.91 9.28
N ILE A 140 -4.17 -15.41 8.11
CA ILE A 140 -4.85 -15.11 6.84
C ILE A 140 -6.32 -15.53 6.91
N SER A 141 -6.62 -16.78 7.32
CA SER A 141 -8.00 -17.25 7.45
C SER A 141 -8.80 -16.45 8.47
N LYS A 142 -8.16 -15.98 9.55
CA LYS A 142 -8.81 -15.11 10.54
C LYS A 142 -9.14 -13.74 9.96
N LEU A 143 -8.21 -13.12 9.23
CA LEU A 143 -8.44 -11.84 8.57
C LEU A 143 -9.53 -11.95 7.50
N GLU A 144 -9.56 -13.04 6.73
CA GLU A 144 -10.63 -13.32 5.76
C GLU A 144 -12.01 -13.39 6.45
N ASN A 145 -12.11 -14.08 7.59
CA ASN A 145 -13.35 -14.12 8.37
C ASN A 145 -13.76 -12.74 8.92
N HIS A 146 -12.79 -11.90 9.28
CA HIS A 146 -13.09 -10.53 9.69
C HIS A 146 -13.62 -9.71 8.51
N ILE A 147 -13.03 -9.85 7.31
CA ILE A 147 -13.49 -9.16 6.10
C ILE A 147 -14.94 -9.56 5.77
N THR A 148 -15.28 -10.86 5.81
CA THR A 148 -16.64 -11.31 5.53
C THR A 148 -17.64 -10.80 6.58
N LYS A 149 -17.26 -10.83 7.86
CA LYS A 149 -18.08 -10.27 8.94
C LYS A 149 -18.32 -8.77 8.75
N PHE A 150 -17.26 -7.99 8.48
CA PHE A 150 -17.39 -6.55 8.23
C PHE A 150 -18.28 -6.28 6.99
N SER A 151 -18.18 -7.10 5.95
CA SER A 151 -19.04 -6.97 4.77
C SER A 151 -20.52 -7.26 5.07
N ILE A 152 -20.81 -8.19 5.98
CA ILE A 152 -22.18 -8.47 6.44
C ILE A 152 -22.69 -7.30 7.30
N ASP A 153 -21.90 -6.89 8.29
CA ASP A 153 -22.25 -5.77 9.18
C ASP A 153 -22.48 -4.46 8.39
N GLU A 154 -21.72 -4.23 7.31
CA GLU A 154 -21.92 -3.10 6.39
C GLU A 154 -23.27 -3.19 5.66
N ALA A 155 -23.64 -4.37 5.17
CA ALA A 155 -24.93 -4.58 4.52
C ALA A 155 -26.11 -4.37 5.49
N ASP A 156 -26.01 -4.89 6.71
CA ASP A 156 -27.02 -4.70 7.76
C ASP A 156 -27.14 -3.23 8.15
N TYR A 157 -26.01 -2.52 8.28
CA TYR A 157 -25.98 -1.09 8.55
C TYR A 157 -26.70 -0.30 7.45
N LEU A 158 -26.41 -0.59 6.16
CA LEU A 158 -27.07 0.06 5.03
C LEU A 158 -28.60 -0.16 5.04
N HIS A 159 -29.04 -1.36 5.39
CA HIS A 159 -30.46 -1.66 5.53
C HIS A 159 -31.11 -0.83 6.66
N VAL A 160 -30.50 -0.76 7.84
CA VAL A 160 -30.97 0.08 8.95
C VAL A 160 -31.03 1.56 8.57
N VAL A 161 -30.03 2.05 7.82
CA VAL A 161 -30.02 3.42 7.32
C VAL A 161 -31.21 3.68 6.39
N GLU A 162 -31.55 2.76 5.49
CA GLU A 162 -32.69 2.93 4.60
C GLU A 162 -34.02 2.92 5.37
N GLN A 163 -34.19 2.02 6.33
CA GLN A 163 -35.36 2.01 7.21
C GLN A 163 -35.50 3.31 8.03
N ASN A 164 -34.40 3.89 8.49
CA ASN A 164 -34.43 5.17 9.18
C ASN A 164 -34.87 6.31 8.27
N LYS A 165 -34.53 6.27 6.97
CA LYS A 165 -35.04 7.26 5.99
C LYS A 165 -36.54 7.13 5.80
N THR A 166 -37.07 5.91 5.70
CA THR A 166 -38.52 5.70 5.55
C THR A 166 -39.26 6.17 6.80
N LEU A 167 -38.75 5.82 8.00
CA LEU A 167 -39.32 6.29 9.27
C LEU A 167 -39.28 7.82 9.39
N ALA A 168 -38.21 8.47 8.95
CA ALA A 168 -38.12 9.93 8.94
C ALA A 168 -39.15 10.57 7.99
N HIS A 169 -39.44 9.92 6.85
CA HIS A 169 -40.52 10.34 5.95
C HIS A 169 -41.89 10.20 6.64
N ASP A 170 -42.16 9.05 7.25
CA ASP A 170 -43.44 8.79 7.93
C ASP A 170 -43.68 9.76 9.10
N ILE A 171 -42.64 10.07 9.89
CA ILE A 171 -42.72 11.09 10.95
C ILE A 171 -43.13 12.44 10.37
N LYS A 172 -42.49 12.86 9.28
CA LYS A 172 -42.79 14.14 8.64
C LYS A 172 -44.21 14.20 8.09
N ASP A 173 -44.71 13.10 7.52
CA ASP A 173 -46.08 13.01 7.03
C ASP A 173 -47.09 13.07 8.18
N LEU A 174 -46.83 12.38 9.29
CA LEU A 174 -47.66 12.45 10.49
C LEU A 174 -47.65 13.85 11.11
N GLU A 175 -46.49 14.51 11.18
CA GLU A 175 -46.39 15.90 11.64
C GLU A 175 -47.21 16.86 10.75
N SER A 176 -47.17 16.66 9.42
CA SER A 176 -47.99 17.43 8.48
C SER A 176 -49.49 17.22 8.73
N GLN A 177 -49.92 15.97 8.92
CA GLN A 177 -51.33 15.68 9.22
C GLN A 177 -51.77 16.31 10.54
N VAL A 178 -50.93 16.24 11.59
CA VAL A 178 -51.21 16.89 12.87
C VAL A 178 -51.33 18.40 12.71
N ALA A 179 -50.48 19.03 11.90
CA ALA A 179 -50.60 20.45 11.59
C ALA A 179 -51.92 20.78 10.89
N ASP A 180 -52.38 19.94 9.95
CA ASP A 180 -53.67 20.10 9.28
C ASP A 180 -54.84 19.98 10.26
N TYR A 181 -54.80 18.99 11.17
CA TYR A 181 -55.81 18.84 12.22
C TYR A 181 -55.81 20.02 13.20
N HIS A 182 -54.63 20.51 13.62
CA HIS A 182 -54.53 21.69 14.47
C HIS A 182 -55.09 22.95 13.78
N LEU A 183 -54.84 23.12 12.47
CA LEU A 183 -55.42 24.21 11.69
C LEU A 183 -56.95 24.13 11.71
N LEU A 184 -57.53 22.96 11.43
CA LEU A 184 -58.98 22.74 11.45
C LEU A 184 -59.58 22.99 12.83
N ALA A 185 -58.91 22.52 13.90
CA ALA A 185 -59.34 22.73 15.28
C ALA A 185 -59.25 24.19 15.72
N GLY A 186 -58.28 24.95 15.18
CA GLY A 186 -58.07 26.37 15.48
C GLY A 186 -58.89 27.34 14.62
N THR A 187 -59.48 26.88 13.51
CA THR A 187 -60.52 27.66 12.83
C THR A 187 -61.74 27.76 13.76
N PRO A 188 -62.37 28.94 13.92
CA PRO A 188 -63.49 29.12 14.85
C PRO A 188 -64.55 28.05 14.60
N GLN A 189 -64.66 27.19 15.61
CA GLN A 189 -65.30 25.89 15.62
C GLN A 189 -66.69 25.90 14.95
N TYR A 190 -66.93 24.96 14.01
CA TYR A 190 -68.24 24.55 13.44
C TYR A 190 -68.95 25.46 12.42
N GLN A 191 -68.43 26.63 12.05
CA GLN A 191 -69.15 27.55 11.14
C GLN A 191 -68.54 27.77 9.75
N THR A 192 -67.30 27.30 9.52
CA THR A 192 -66.71 27.40 8.18
C THR A 192 -67.15 26.20 7.34
N ASP A 193 -68.20 26.40 6.53
CA ASP A 193 -68.64 25.46 5.50
C ASP A 193 -67.44 25.01 4.65
N ALA A 194 -67.32 23.69 4.43
CA ALA A 194 -66.27 23.08 3.62
C ALA A 194 -66.17 23.72 2.23
N ASN A 195 -67.29 24.19 1.67
CA ASN A 195 -67.32 24.91 0.40
C ASN A 195 -66.58 26.25 0.44
N LYS A 196 -66.67 26.99 1.56
CA LYS A 196 -65.97 28.27 1.73
C LYS A 196 -64.46 28.06 1.82
N LEU A 197 -64.02 27.05 2.58
CA LEU A 197 -62.60 26.66 2.65
C LEU A 197 -62.06 26.25 1.28
N TYR A 198 -62.83 25.50 0.51
CA TYR A 198 -62.45 25.07 -0.83
C TYR A 198 -62.30 26.24 -1.82
N ILE A 199 -63.19 27.23 -1.74
CA ILE A 199 -63.12 28.45 -2.56
C ILE A 199 -61.88 29.28 -2.20
N GLU A 200 -61.61 29.48 -0.90
CA GLU A 200 -60.39 30.17 -0.43
C GLU A 200 -59.12 29.43 -0.86
N TYR A 201 -59.07 28.10 -0.71
CA TYR A 201 -57.98 27.27 -1.22
C TYR A 201 -57.75 27.48 -2.72
N LYS A 202 -58.80 27.40 -3.54
CA LYS A 202 -58.69 27.62 -4.99
C LYS A 202 -58.16 29.00 -5.33
N ARG A 203 -58.67 30.03 -4.64
CA ARG A 203 -58.23 31.43 -4.83
C ARG A 203 -56.76 31.59 -4.47
N LEU A 204 -56.34 31.01 -3.34
CA LEU A 204 -54.96 31.08 -2.86
C LEU A 204 -54.00 30.31 -3.77
N LYS A 205 -54.41 29.14 -4.26
CA LYS A 205 -53.66 28.33 -5.23
C LYS A 205 -53.36 29.13 -6.50
N ILE A 206 -54.39 29.73 -7.10
CA ILE A 206 -54.22 30.56 -8.31
C ILE A 206 -53.27 31.75 -8.06
N LYS A 207 -53.33 32.36 -6.87
CA LYS A 207 -52.43 33.45 -6.51
C LYS A 207 -50.98 32.96 -6.38
N ASN A 208 -50.76 31.82 -5.72
CA ASN A 208 -49.44 31.21 -5.59
C ASN A 208 -48.85 30.80 -6.94
N ASP A 209 -49.64 30.23 -7.84
CA ASP A 209 -49.19 29.88 -9.19
C ASP A 209 -48.69 31.13 -9.95
N ARG A 210 -49.45 32.24 -9.87
CA ARG A 210 -49.03 33.52 -10.45
C ARG A 210 -47.75 34.07 -9.81
N GLU A 211 -47.60 33.94 -8.50
CA GLU A 211 -46.40 34.39 -7.79
C GLU A 211 -45.17 33.51 -8.09
N THR A 212 -45.34 32.20 -8.20
CA THR A 212 -44.25 31.30 -8.60
C THR A 212 -43.77 31.60 -10.01
N GLU A 213 -44.66 31.88 -10.97
CA GLU A 213 -44.30 32.34 -12.30
C GLU A 213 -43.52 33.67 -12.28
N ARG A 214 -43.99 34.64 -11.48
CA ARG A 214 -43.28 35.92 -11.29
C ARG A 214 -41.89 35.70 -10.70
N ASN A 215 -41.77 34.86 -9.68
CA ASN A 215 -40.49 34.51 -9.05
C ASN A 215 -39.56 33.84 -10.06
N ASN A 216 -40.05 32.86 -10.82
CA ASN A 216 -39.30 32.20 -11.88
C ASN A 216 -38.80 33.18 -12.93
N ASN A 217 -39.62 34.17 -13.31
CA ASN A 217 -39.23 35.22 -14.23
C ASN A 217 -38.13 36.13 -13.65
N ILE A 218 -38.18 36.45 -12.36
CA ILE A 218 -37.11 37.18 -11.66
C ILE A 218 -35.81 36.37 -11.65
N PHE A 219 -35.87 35.07 -11.33
CA PHE A 219 -34.71 34.18 -11.36
C PHE A 219 -34.09 34.09 -12.75
N LYS A 220 -34.90 33.93 -13.81
CA LYS A 220 -34.43 33.93 -15.21
C LYS A 220 -33.77 35.26 -15.59
N LYS A 221 -34.36 36.40 -15.23
CA LYS A 221 -33.77 37.74 -15.47
C LYS A 221 -32.44 37.92 -14.73
N ARG A 222 -32.36 37.51 -13.45
CA ARG A 222 -31.11 37.54 -12.66
C ARG A 222 -30.03 36.64 -13.28
N ALA A 223 -30.38 35.44 -13.73
CA ALA A 223 -29.45 34.54 -14.40
C ALA A 223 -28.90 35.14 -15.70
N ARG A 224 -29.76 35.75 -16.54
CA ARG A 224 -29.33 36.47 -17.75
C ARG A 224 -28.40 37.64 -17.42
N LYS A 225 -28.71 38.43 -16.39
CA LYS A 225 -27.86 39.55 -15.94
C LYS A 225 -26.50 39.08 -15.43
N LYS A 226 -26.44 37.95 -14.71
CA LYS A 226 -25.18 37.33 -14.28
C LYS A 226 -24.34 36.86 -15.48
N LYS A 227 -24.96 36.24 -16.48
CA LYS A 227 -24.26 35.83 -17.73
C LYS A 227 -23.71 37.00 -18.52
N ARG A 228 -24.39 38.15 -18.56
CA ARG A 228 -23.92 39.37 -19.25
C ARG A 228 -22.80 40.12 -18.52
N LYS A 229 -22.58 39.81 -17.23
CA LYS A 229 -21.51 40.41 -16.40
C LYS A 229 -20.23 39.57 -16.37
N LYS A 230 -20.24 38.41 -17.03
CA LYS A 230 -19.09 37.51 -17.20
C LYS A 230 -18.61 37.64 -18.63
#